data_AF-A0A8I0SDF4-F1
#
_entry.id   AF-A0A8I0SDF4-F1
#
_cell.length_a   1.000
_cell.length_b   1.000
_cell.length_c   1.000
_cell.angle_alpha   90.00
_cell.angle_beta   90.00
_cell.angle_gamma   90.00
#
_symmetry.space_group_name_H-M   'P 1'
#
loop_
_entity.id
_entity.type
_entity.pdbx_description
1 polymer ?
#
loop_
_entity_poly.entity_id
_entity_poly.type
_entity_poly.pdbx_seq_one_letter_code
_entity_poly.pdbx_strand_id
1 'polypeptide(L)'
;MTALVTVGLMSWLHGTATTDINVLTLSADNLVPIAVDASFDTTALVSESFYGVTVITAPNQADPAEFDAGCMTVVPTERGSDMSTTYACGAGPISATVAMTVTSGMPDDLRQKFPDGSTLQFVLDGDTVHVRKADQ
;
A
#
# COMPACT_ATOMS: atom_id res chain seq x y z
N MET A 1 -45.20 -40.61 -20.90
CA MET A 1 -44.61 -39.29 -21.20
C MET A 1 -43.69 -38.96 -20.04
N THR A 2 -42.37 -39.04 -20.26
CA THR A 2 -41.34 -38.88 -19.22
C THR A 2 -40.80 -37.46 -19.34
N ALA A 3 -40.99 -36.62 -18.32
CA ALA A 3 -40.46 -35.26 -18.29
C ALA A 3 -39.08 -35.26 -17.59
N LEU A 4 -38.03 -35.03 -18.37
CA LEU A 4 -36.70 -34.66 -17.89
C LEU A 4 -36.68 -33.14 -17.74
N VAL A 5 -36.39 -32.61 -16.55
CA VAL A 5 -36.05 -31.19 -16.38
C VAL A 5 -34.68 -31.09 -15.74
N THR A 6 -33.80 -30.47 -16.52
CA THR A 6 -32.38 -30.18 -16.35
C THR A 6 -32.02 -29.47 -15.04
N VAL A 7 -30.98 -29.96 -14.37
CA VAL A 7 -30.29 -29.26 -13.28
C VAL A 7 -29.35 -28.23 -13.90
N GLY A 8 -29.66 -26.94 -13.76
CA GLY A 8 -28.75 -25.86 -14.13
C GLY A 8 -27.63 -25.75 -13.09
N LEU A 9 -26.40 -26.09 -13.48
CA LEU A 9 -25.22 -25.75 -12.68
C LEU A 9 -25.04 -24.23 -12.70
N MET A 10 -25.25 -23.58 -11.55
CA MET A 10 -24.81 -22.21 -11.34
C MET A 10 -23.28 -22.19 -11.35
N SER A 11 -22.69 -21.65 -12.42
CA SER A 11 -21.25 -21.41 -12.51
C SER A 11 -20.89 -20.29 -11.54
N TRP A 12 -20.19 -20.63 -10.47
CA TRP A 12 -19.63 -19.66 -9.54
C TRP A 12 -18.53 -18.88 -10.26
N LEU A 13 -18.67 -17.54 -10.30
CA LEU A 13 -17.62 -16.63 -10.72
C LEU A 13 -16.46 -16.76 -9.74
N HIS A 14 -15.34 -17.32 -10.17
CA HIS A 14 -14.07 -17.26 -9.45
C HIS A 14 -13.52 -15.83 -9.58
N GLY A 15 -14.02 -14.91 -8.76
CA GLY A 15 -13.32 -13.66 -8.52
C GLY A 15 -11.99 -14.00 -7.85
N THR A 16 -10.86 -13.73 -8.51
CA THR A 16 -9.55 -13.84 -7.90
C THR A 16 -9.45 -12.77 -6.81
N ALA A 17 -9.68 -13.18 -5.55
CA ALA A 17 -9.46 -12.30 -4.41
C ALA A 17 -7.98 -11.88 -4.42
N THR A 18 -7.73 -10.59 -4.58
CA THR A 18 -6.38 -10.05 -4.39
C THR A 18 -6.02 -10.25 -2.92
N THR A 19 -5.00 -11.06 -2.64
CA THR A 19 -4.66 -11.45 -1.27
C THR A 19 -3.64 -10.50 -0.69
N ASP A 20 -3.94 -9.96 0.49
CA ASP A 20 -3.00 -9.14 1.23
C ASP A 20 -1.92 -10.02 1.86
N ILE A 21 -0.67 -9.64 1.65
CA ILE A 21 0.49 -10.30 2.26
C ILE A 21 0.86 -9.66 3.60
N ASN A 22 0.37 -8.44 3.84
CA ASN A 22 0.42 -7.77 5.14
C ASN A 22 -0.63 -6.65 5.20
N VAL A 23 -1.01 -6.24 6.41
CA VAL A 23 -1.84 -5.05 6.68
C VAL A 23 -1.10 -4.21 7.71
N LEU A 24 -0.79 -2.96 7.36
CA LEU A 24 -0.06 -2.03 8.22
C LEU A 24 -1.05 -1.06 8.86
N THR A 25 -1.04 -0.97 10.18
CA THR A 25 -1.83 0.04 10.90
C THR A 25 -1.05 1.34 10.98
N LEU A 26 -1.72 2.45 10.67
CA LEU A 26 -1.18 3.79 10.78
C LEU A 26 -1.55 4.40 12.15
N SER A 27 -0.60 5.08 12.77
CA SER A 27 -0.81 5.75 14.06
C SER A 27 -0.02 7.05 14.14
N ALA A 28 -0.57 8.04 14.84
CA ALA A 28 0.13 9.28 15.18
C ALA A 28 1.21 9.06 16.26
N ASP A 29 1.16 7.93 16.98
CA ASP A 29 2.14 7.59 18.02
C ASP A 29 3.43 7.00 17.43
N ASN A 30 3.40 6.57 16.17
CA ASN A 30 4.55 6.00 15.49
C ASN A 30 5.54 7.08 15.05
N LEU A 31 6.83 6.78 15.19
CA LEU A 31 7.89 7.74 14.86
C LEU A 31 8.01 7.95 13.35
N VAL A 32 8.07 9.21 12.93
CA VAL A 32 8.39 9.58 11.55
C VAL A 32 9.80 9.09 11.19
N PRO A 33 9.99 8.39 10.05
CA PRO A 33 11.28 7.91 9.60
C PRO A 33 12.33 9.02 9.53
N ILE A 34 13.57 8.72 9.95
CA ILE A 34 14.69 9.68 9.87
C ILE A 34 15.05 10.03 8.42
N ALA A 35 14.62 9.22 7.45
CA ALA A 35 14.91 9.40 6.04
C ALA A 35 14.07 10.50 5.36
N VAL A 36 12.96 10.91 5.97
CA VAL A 36 12.16 12.02 5.48
C VAL A 36 12.56 13.33 6.16
N ASP A 37 12.43 14.44 5.44
CA ASP A 37 12.58 15.76 6.02
C ASP A 37 11.37 16.12 6.90
N ALA A 38 11.53 17.09 7.79
CA ALA A 38 10.55 17.48 8.81
C ALA A 38 9.27 18.16 8.24
N SER A 39 8.94 17.89 6.98
CA SER A 39 7.80 18.45 6.24
C SER A 39 6.47 17.77 6.58
N PHE A 40 6.50 16.66 7.32
CA PHE A 40 5.32 15.99 7.85
C PHE A 40 4.86 16.63 9.17
N ASP A 41 3.61 17.09 9.21
CA ASP A 41 3.00 17.68 10.40
C ASP A 41 2.62 16.60 11.44
N THR A 42 2.38 17.03 12.67
CA THR A 42 1.83 16.29 13.82
C THR A 42 0.53 15.52 13.57
N THR A 43 -0.12 15.74 12.43
CA THR A 43 -1.34 15.03 12.01
C THR A 43 -1.07 13.84 11.09
N ALA A 44 0.18 13.60 10.72
CA ALA A 44 0.55 12.45 9.92
C ALA A 44 0.34 11.15 10.70
N LEU A 45 -0.25 10.14 10.05
CA LEU A 45 -0.28 8.78 10.59
C LEU A 45 0.84 7.97 9.94
N VAL A 46 1.58 7.23 10.77
CA VAL A 46 2.78 6.53 10.35
C VAL A 46 2.62 5.04 10.65
N SER A 47 3.08 4.18 9.75
CA SER A 47 3.11 2.74 10.00
C SER A 47 4.34 2.34 10.81
N GLU A 48 4.33 1.14 11.39
CA GLU A 48 5.59 0.47 11.74
C GLU A 48 6.44 0.22 10.48
N SER A 49 7.73 -0.09 10.67
CA SER A 49 8.59 -0.47 9.55
C SER A 49 8.16 -1.82 8.98
N PHE A 50 7.96 -1.85 7.67
CA PHE A 50 7.70 -3.04 6.88
C PHE A 50 8.96 -3.35 6.05
N TYR A 51 9.81 -4.25 6.55
CA TYR A 51 11.05 -4.65 5.90
C TYR A 51 11.94 -3.47 5.46
N GLY A 52 12.04 -2.42 6.27
CA GLY A 52 12.87 -1.24 6.00
C GLY A 52 12.19 -0.15 5.16
N VAL A 53 10.90 -0.31 4.82
CA VAL A 53 10.07 0.80 4.33
C VAL A 53 9.01 1.19 5.35
N THR A 54 8.58 2.44 5.32
CA THR A 54 7.52 2.98 6.17
C THR A 54 6.50 3.71 5.32
N VAL A 55 5.24 3.61 5.71
CA VAL A 55 4.14 4.33 5.07
C VAL A 55 3.71 5.49 5.94
N ILE A 56 3.52 6.65 5.32
CA ILE A 56 3.11 7.88 5.97
C ILE A 56 1.89 8.43 5.23
N THR A 57 0.82 8.77 5.95
CA THR A 57 -0.26 9.60 5.40
C THR A 57 -0.09 11.02 5.88
N ALA A 58 -0.26 11.98 4.98
CA ALA A 58 -0.16 13.40 5.29
C ALA A 58 -1.39 14.11 4.71
N PRO A 59 -2.41 14.40 5.54
CA PRO A 59 -3.68 14.92 5.05
C PRO A 59 -3.59 16.35 4.47
N ASN A 60 -2.51 17.08 4.74
CA ASN A 60 -2.32 18.49 4.40
C ASN A 60 -1.42 18.74 3.18
N GLN A 61 -0.87 17.69 2.56
CA GLN A 61 0.01 17.85 1.38
C GLN A 61 -0.78 18.00 0.07
N ALA A 62 -2.12 17.87 0.12
CA ALA A 62 -3.01 18.02 -1.02
C ALA A 62 -4.34 18.67 -0.59
N ASP A 63 -5.07 19.26 -1.54
CA ASP A 63 -6.38 19.86 -1.24
C ASP A 63 -7.37 18.76 -0.83
N PRO A 64 -7.90 18.76 0.40
CA PRO A 64 -8.82 17.72 0.85
C PRO A 64 -10.16 17.74 0.10
N ALA A 65 -10.49 18.82 -0.63
CA ALA A 65 -11.63 18.85 -1.54
C ALA A 65 -11.38 18.07 -2.84
N GLU A 66 -10.12 17.93 -3.25
CA GLU A 66 -9.72 17.19 -4.45
C GLU A 66 -9.36 15.73 -4.13
N PHE A 67 -8.79 15.49 -2.95
CA PHE A 67 -8.25 14.18 -2.52
C PHE A 67 -8.83 13.73 -1.18
N ASP A 68 -10.15 13.64 -1.12
CA ASP A 68 -10.93 13.29 0.09
C ASP A 68 -10.72 11.84 0.56
N ALA A 69 -10.21 10.95 -0.29
CA ALA A 69 -9.80 9.59 0.08
C ALA A 69 -8.34 9.50 0.59
N GLY A 70 -7.70 10.65 0.83
CA GLY A 70 -6.40 10.76 1.49
C GLY A 70 -5.19 10.57 0.58
N CYS A 71 -4.02 10.95 1.10
CA CYS A 71 -2.73 10.81 0.43
C CYS A 71 -1.79 9.94 1.25
N MET A 72 -1.02 9.11 0.56
CA MET A 72 -0.08 8.16 1.14
C MET A 72 1.26 8.28 0.46
N THR A 73 2.32 8.17 1.26
CA THR A 73 3.71 8.15 0.80
C THR A 73 4.43 6.93 1.36
N VAL A 74 5.19 6.23 0.52
CA VAL A 74 6.05 5.11 0.91
C VAL A 74 7.50 5.57 0.81
N VAL A 75 8.25 5.42 1.91
CA VAL A 75 9.61 5.92 2.08
C VAL A 75 10.51 4.84 2.68
N PRO A 76 11.85 4.92 2.50
CA PRO A 76 12.76 4.13 3.32
C PRO A 76 12.65 4.51 4.80
N THR A 77 12.70 3.53 5.70
CA THR A 77 12.67 3.76 7.15
C THR A 77 13.96 4.45 7.62
N GLU A 78 15.10 4.06 7.05
CA GLU A 78 16.43 4.57 7.40
C GLU A 78 17.08 5.32 6.24
N ARG A 79 18.10 6.14 6.55
CA ARG A 79 18.91 6.82 5.52
C ARG A 79 19.84 5.83 4.83
N GLY A 80 20.31 6.20 3.64
CA GLY A 80 21.30 5.41 2.87
C GLY A 80 20.69 4.40 1.90
N SER A 81 19.36 4.37 1.78
CA SER A 81 18.66 3.76 0.66
C SER A 81 18.66 4.69 -0.54
N ASP A 82 18.86 4.14 -1.74
CA ASP A 82 18.70 4.85 -3.02
C ASP A 82 17.24 4.80 -3.52
N MET A 83 16.34 4.25 -2.71
CA MET A 83 14.91 4.23 -2.99
C MET A 83 14.33 5.64 -3.04
N SER A 84 13.74 6.00 -4.18
CA SER A 84 12.93 7.21 -4.29
C SER A 84 11.64 7.10 -3.47
N THR A 85 11.28 8.20 -2.81
CA THR A 85 9.96 8.37 -2.24
C THR A 85 8.88 8.25 -3.32
N THR A 86 7.85 7.45 -3.04
CA THR A 86 6.71 7.29 -3.95
C THR A 86 5.43 7.72 -3.24
N TYR A 87 4.59 8.51 -3.91
CA TYR A 87 3.35 9.02 -3.32
C TYR A 87 2.15 8.76 -4.24
N ALA A 88 0.97 8.64 -3.64
CA ALA A 88 -0.30 8.63 -4.35
C ALA A 88 -1.39 9.27 -3.48
N CYS A 89 -2.38 9.87 -4.12
CA CYS A 89 -3.60 10.36 -3.48
C CYS A 89 -4.82 9.65 -4.07
N GLY A 90 -5.81 9.40 -3.23
CA GLY A 90 -7.12 8.89 -3.62
C GLY A 90 -8.13 10.01 -3.76
N ALA A 91 -9.21 9.75 -4.48
CA ALA A 91 -10.34 10.67 -4.62
C ALA A 91 -11.66 9.89 -4.73
N GLY A 92 -12.66 10.30 -3.96
CA GLY A 92 -13.97 9.67 -3.83
C GLY A 92 -13.85 8.16 -3.59
N PRO A 93 -14.39 7.30 -4.47
CA PRO A 93 -14.37 5.85 -4.27
C PRO A 93 -13.02 5.19 -4.61
N ILE A 94 -12.02 5.96 -5.06
CA ILE A 94 -10.72 5.44 -5.48
C ILE A 94 -9.70 5.68 -4.39
N SER A 95 -9.27 4.61 -3.73
CA SER A 95 -8.21 4.64 -2.72
C SER A 95 -6.85 5.06 -3.28
N ALA A 96 -6.07 5.78 -2.46
CA ALA A 96 -4.67 6.01 -2.75
C ALA A 96 -3.94 4.67 -2.89
N THR A 97 -3.27 4.48 -4.03
CA THR A 97 -2.58 3.23 -4.34
C THR A 97 -1.19 3.52 -4.88
N VAL A 98 -0.16 3.03 -4.18
CA VAL A 98 1.23 3.06 -4.65
C VAL A 98 1.60 1.67 -5.14
N ALA A 99 2.10 1.58 -6.38
CA ALA A 99 2.72 0.37 -6.89
C ALA A 99 4.19 0.64 -7.16
N MET A 100 5.06 -0.26 -6.70
CA MET A 100 6.51 -0.14 -6.86
C MET A 100 7.15 -1.50 -7.17
N THR A 101 8.17 -1.47 -8.03
CA THR A 101 9.02 -2.63 -8.29
C THR A 101 10.22 -2.58 -7.36
N VAL A 102 10.53 -3.69 -6.70
CA VAL A 102 11.71 -3.81 -5.85
C VAL A 102 12.97 -3.72 -6.71
N THR A 103 13.90 -2.84 -6.35
CA THR A 103 15.17 -2.63 -7.07
C THR A 103 16.35 -2.74 -6.11
N SER A 104 17.56 -2.89 -6.66
CA SER A 104 18.79 -3.08 -5.89
C SER A 104 19.12 -1.96 -4.91
N GLY A 105 18.58 -0.75 -5.12
CA GLY A 105 18.78 0.41 -4.24
C GLY A 105 17.84 0.46 -3.02
N MET A 106 16.94 -0.52 -2.89
CA MET A 106 15.98 -0.59 -1.79
C MET A 106 16.54 -1.33 -0.55
N PRO A 107 15.90 -1.19 0.62
CA PRO A 107 16.37 -1.82 1.87
C PRO A 107 16.64 -3.32 1.74
N ASP A 108 17.72 -3.78 2.38
CA ASP A 108 18.18 -5.18 2.30
C ASP A 108 17.12 -6.19 2.74
N ASP A 109 16.42 -5.90 3.84
CA ASP A 109 15.36 -6.76 4.36
C ASP A 109 14.19 -6.89 3.36
N LEU A 110 13.84 -5.79 2.67
CA LEU A 110 12.82 -5.79 1.63
C LEU A 110 13.26 -6.68 0.47
N ARG A 111 14.50 -6.52 0.00
CA ARG A 111 15.05 -7.28 -1.14
C ARG A 111 15.25 -8.76 -0.81
N GLN A 112 15.59 -9.08 0.44
CA GLN A 112 15.70 -10.46 0.90
C GLN A 112 14.33 -11.15 0.91
N LYS A 113 13.27 -10.43 1.31
CA LYS A 113 11.91 -10.97 1.33
C LYS A 113 11.24 -10.99 -0.05
N PHE A 114 11.46 -9.94 -0.83
CA PHE A 114 10.88 -9.70 -2.15
C PHE A 114 12.02 -9.39 -3.12
N PRO A 115 12.53 -10.41 -3.85
CA PRO A 115 13.68 -10.23 -4.73
C PRO A 115 13.47 -9.13 -5.77
N ASP A 116 14.57 -8.54 -6.24
CA ASP A 116 14.59 -7.53 -7.31
C ASP A 116 13.67 -7.93 -8.49
N GLY A 117 12.86 -6.98 -8.95
CA GLY A 117 11.82 -7.19 -9.96
C GLY A 117 10.45 -7.58 -9.39
N SER A 118 10.34 -7.93 -8.10
CA SER A 118 9.04 -8.13 -7.45
C SER A 118 8.22 -6.85 -7.47
N THR A 119 6.92 -6.94 -7.75
CA THR A 119 6.03 -5.77 -7.68
C THR A 119 5.19 -5.84 -6.41
N LEU A 120 5.23 -4.76 -5.63
CA LEU A 120 4.41 -4.56 -4.44
C LEU A 120 3.40 -3.45 -4.69
N GLN A 121 2.21 -3.63 -4.13
CA GLN A 121 1.14 -2.62 -4.13
C GLN A 121 0.76 -2.32 -2.69
N PHE A 122 0.66 -1.04 -2.37
CA PHE A 122 0.19 -0.50 -1.10
C PHE A 122 -1.11 0.22 -1.37
N VAL A 123 -2.19 -0.18 -0.69
CA VAL A 123 -3.53 0.40 -0.87
C VAL A 123 -3.99 0.97 0.47
N LEU A 124 -4.28 2.26 0.49
CA LEU A 124 -4.83 2.93 1.66
C LEU A 124 -6.31 2.57 1.85
N ASP A 125 -6.67 2.14 3.05
CA ASP A 125 -8.04 1.89 3.49
C ASP A 125 -8.22 2.44 4.91
N GLY A 126 -8.75 3.66 5.00
CA GLY A 126 -8.82 4.43 6.24
C GLY A 126 -7.44 4.60 6.89
N ASP A 127 -7.30 4.10 8.11
CA ASP A 127 -6.05 4.15 8.89
C ASP A 127 -5.21 2.88 8.72
N THR A 128 -5.46 2.09 7.69
CA THR A 128 -4.71 0.87 7.39
C THR A 128 -4.20 0.87 5.95
N VAL A 129 -3.08 0.17 5.73
CA VAL A 129 -2.48 0.01 4.40
C VAL A 129 -2.34 -1.47 4.10
N HIS A 130 -3.05 -1.90 3.08
CA HIS A 130 -3.02 -3.27 2.59
C HIS A 130 -1.84 -3.42 1.64
N VAL A 131 -0.90 -4.30 1.99
CA VAL A 131 0.26 -4.62 1.18
C VAL A 131 -0.01 -5.89 0.41
N ARG A 132 0.17 -5.83 -0.90
CA ARG A 132 -0.06 -6.92 -1.84
C ARG A 132 1.18 -7.14 -2.67
N LYS A 133 1.40 -8.39 -3.06
CA LYS A 133 2.33 -8.70 -4.15
C LYS A 133 1.52 -8.79 -5.43
N ALA A 134 1.93 -8.07 -6.46
CA ALA A 134 1.44 -8.35 -7.81
C ALA A 134 2.29 -9.50 -8.35
N ASP A 135 1.75 -10.71 -8.30
CA ASP A 135 2.34 -11.86 -8.98
C ASP A 135 2.14 -11.69 -10.50
N GLN A 136 3.20 -11.92 -11.28
CA GLN A 136 3.15 -12.04 -12.74
C GLN A 136 3.04 -13.50 -13.14
#